data_AF-A0A8J2J1D3-F1
#
_entry.id   AF-A0A8J2J1D3-F1
#
_cell.length_a   1.000
_cell.length_b   1.000
_cell.length_c   1.000
_cell.angle_alpha   90.00
_cell.angle_beta   90.00
_cell.angle_gamma   90.00
#
_symmetry.space_group_name_H-M   'P 1'
#
loop_
_entity.id
_entity.type
_entity.pdbx_description
1 polymer ?
#
loop_
_entity_poly.entity_id
_entity_poly.type
_entity_poly.pdbx_seq_one_letter_code
_entity_poly.pdbx_strand_id
1 'polypeptide(L)'
;MSESLCSNCLSFEESLNSPTSEYNHQTLKPNIQALEDSARQGCALCRVIYQSLIYDGGVSLQDTNAFIDIITKDSTIDPVSDESRLEILSVKVHQWNGANSTYLSVLFNNGGQKQAFEAYRELVGQLQDPTSDEGMENIVCLTSRWIRNCRDSHRQCRHPDAQNNLDWLPSRLVDVGTDDSTQPPRLFFPRKDQGSKNPEYVALSYAWGPVSNHSFKTTASNLQAMLESLPFSQLPKMIQDAIIFTRKLGFRYLWVDALCILQSEGPDDMNHKEDWSREATRFGYYYQNATVTLSATGAKSSDEGLFLPRPAQAFDLEPVILRRKLRTSETREISILPKVPSWTSEIKGAPLYERGWAIQERMLSTRVVHFANNMVLWECHERRATEIDHDGLSLKDRDSGMVYEEVSDFMPVFRNLQRQGKGASQVIREWYSFIEGYTSAKFTFAGDRLPALSGISALIQKYIPQRYGAGLWQSAIPEGLAWLKEVDSTVNSSGTRADFQLKLPSWSWATSRGPVRFLSSLDTWETMLEVGNWEVKSAGVDTSGQVLEAELRVRGPF
;
A
#
# COMPACT_ATOMS: atom_id res chain seq x y z
N MET A 1 32.53 -24.56 -2.61
CA MET A 1 33.24 -23.51 -1.84
C MET A 1 32.66 -23.56 -0.43
N SER A 2 33.49 -23.59 0.62
CA SER A 2 33.00 -23.52 1.99
C SER A 2 32.28 -22.18 2.19
N GLU A 3 31.01 -22.21 2.58
CA GLU A 3 30.28 -20.99 2.88
C GLU A 3 30.96 -20.24 4.03
N SER A 4 31.32 -18.98 3.80
CA SER A 4 31.95 -18.16 4.83
C SER A 4 30.90 -17.74 5.85
N LEU A 5 30.96 -18.30 7.06
CA LEU A 5 30.19 -17.86 8.21
C LEU A 5 31.09 -17.06 9.16
N CYS A 6 30.57 -15.99 9.76
CA CYS A 6 31.26 -15.27 10.83
C CYS A 6 31.25 -16.09 12.13
N SER A 7 32.09 -15.73 13.10
CA SER A 7 32.23 -16.44 14.39
C SER A 7 30.90 -16.72 15.10
N ASN A 8 29.99 -15.75 15.12
CA ASN A 8 28.69 -15.89 15.79
C ASN A 8 27.76 -16.85 15.03
N CYS A 9 27.81 -16.82 13.69
CA CYS A 9 27.02 -17.73 12.86
C CYS A 9 27.57 -19.16 12.88
N LEU A 10 28.90 -19.32 12.95
CA LEU A 10 29.54 -20.62 13.17
C LEU A 10 29.17 -21.19 14.54
N SER A 11 29.23 -20.38 15.59
CA SER A 11 28.81 -20.78 16.94
C SER A 11 27.34 -21.20 16.98
N PHE A 12 26.47 -20.57 16.19
CA PHE A 12 25.08 -20.98 16.05
C PHE A 12 24.93 -22.31 15.30
N GLU A 13 25.64 -22.50 14.18
CA GLU A 13 25.66 -23.79 13.48
C GLU A 13 26.15 -24.91 14.41
N GLU A 14 27.19 -24.65 15.21
CA GLU A 14 27.71 -25.57 16.20
C GLU A 14 26.65 -25.93 17.27
N SER A 15 25.86 -24.96 17.72
CA SER A 15 24.81 -25.18 18.73
C SER A 15 23.69 -26.11 18.22
N LEU A 16 23.44 -26.15 16.92
CA LEU A 16 22.46 -27.08 16.31
C LEU A 16 22.82 -28.56 16.54
N ASN A 17 24.09 -28.86 16.83
CA ASN A 17 24.55 -30.23 17.10
C ASN A 17 24.22 -30.72 18.52
N SER A 18 23.75 -29.85 19.41
CA SER A 18 23.37 -30.24 20.77
C SER A 18 21.94 -30.81 20.79
N PRO A 19 21.73 -32.06 21.21
CA PRO A 19 20.40 -32.69 21.26
C PRO A 19 19.65 -32.31 22.55
N THR A 20 19.58 -31.02 22.89
CA THR A 20 18.77 -30.54 24.02
C THR A 20 17.30 -30.46 23.63
N SER A 21 16.39 -30.74 24.57
CA SER A 21 14.94 -30.60 24.38
C SER A 21 14.46 -29.14 24.27
N GLU A 22 15.37 -28.20 24.55
CA GLU A 22 15.13 -26.76 24.53
C GLU A 22 15.50 -26.15 23.17
N TYR A 23 14.74 -25.14 22.78
CA TYR A 23 15.01 -24.31 21.60
C TYR A 23 16.40 -23.69 21.69
N ASN A 24 17.22 -23.84 20.64
CA ASN A 24 18.48 -23.09 20.53
C ASN A 24 18.15 -21.61 20.40
N HIS A 25 18.65 -20.79 21.32
CA HIS A 25 18.51 -19.34 21.31
C HIS A 25 19.90 -18.71 21.45
N GLN A 26 20.26 -17.90 20.46
CA GLN A 26 21.55 -17.20 20.45
C GLN A 26 21.41 -15.77 19.95
N THR A 27 22.08 -14.84 20.63
CA THR A 27 22.30 -13.49 20.10
C THR A 27 23.38 -13.54 19.02
N LEU A 28 22.98 -13.29 17.77
CA LEU A 28 23.88 -13.28 16.62
C LEU A 28 24.63 -11.97 16.49
N LYS A 29 23.94 -10.83 16.67
CA LYS A 29 24.51 -9.50 16.44
C LYS A 29 23.95 -8.48 17.43
N PRO A 30 24.77 -7.50 17.85
CA PRO A 30 24.35 -6.47 18.81
C PRO A 30 23.40 -5.44 18.21
N ASN A 31 23.43 -5.25 16.89
CA ASN A 31 22.55 -4.37 16.14
C ASN A 31 22.56 -4.67 14.63
N ILE A 32 21.68 -3.99 13.90
CA ILE A 32 21.53 -4.12 12.44
C ILE A 32 22.79 -3.70 11.70
N GLN A 33 23.50 -2.65 12.16
CA GLN A 33 24.76 -2.23 11.53
C GLN A 33 25.80 -3.34 11.59
N ALA A 34 25.98 -4.00 12.74
CA ALA A 34 26.91 -5.11 12.89
C ALA A 34 26.53 -6.33 12.04
N LEU A 35 25.22 -6.54 11.80
CA LEU A 35 24.72 -7.55 10.87
C LEU A 35 25.11 -7.20 9.43
N GLU A 36 24.88 -5.96 9.01
CA GLU A 36 25.24 -5.46 7.68
C GLU A 36 26.74 -5.52 7.44
N ASP A 37 27.56 -5.10 8.41
CA ASP A 37 29.02 -5.15 8.31
C ASP A 37 29.50 -6.59 8.12
N SER A 38 28.92 -7.54 8.84
CA SER A 38 29.24 -8.97 8.71
C SER A 38 28.79 -9.52 7.35
N ALA A 39 27.65 -9.06 6.83
CA ALA A 39 27.16 -9.40 5.50
C ALA A 39 28.10 -8.87 4.39
N ARG A 40 28.57 -7.63 4.52
CA ARG A 40 29.58 -7.00 3.64
C ARG A 40 30.93 -7.72 3.70
N GLN A 41 31.32 -8.22 4.87
CA GLN A 41 32.52 -9.05 5.05
C GLN A 41 32.38 -10.49 4.51
N GLY A 42 31.22 -10.86 3.97
CA GLY A 42 31.01 -12.14 3.30
C GLY A 42 30.32 -13.21 4.13
N CYS A 43 29.78 -12.89 5.31
CA CYS A 43 29.00 -13.87 6.08
C CYS A 43 27.69 -14.21 5.38
N ALA A 44 27.56 -15.43 4.88
CA ALA A 44 26.40 -15.85 4.07
C ALA A 44 25.09 -15.82 4.88
N LEU A 45 25.09 -16.36 6.11
CA LEU A 45 23.91 -16.29 6.99
C LEU A 45 23.51 -14.85 7.34
N CYS A 46 24.48 -13.95 7.57
CA CYS A 46 24.17 -12.55 7.85
C CYS A 46 23.51 -11.85 6.65
N ARG A 47 23.91 -12.17 5.41
CA ARG A 47 23.27 -11.62 4.20
C ARG A 47 21.81 -12.05 4.10
N VAL A 48 21.53 -13.34 4.30
CA VAL A 48 20.16 -13.89 4.29
C VAL A 48 19.29 -13.25 5.37
N ILE A 49 19.82 -13.12 6.59
CA ILE A 49 19.09 -12.48 7.68
C ILE A 49 18.83 -11.01 7.37
N TYR A 50 19.84 -10.26 6.94
CA TYR A 50 19.70 -8.83 6.63
C TYR A 50 18.63 -8.58 5.56
N GLN A 51 18.64 -9.36 4.49
CA GLN A 51 17.64 -9.26 3.44
C GLN A 51 16.23 -9.60 3.96
N SER A 52 16.10 -10.68 4.72
CA SER A 52 14.81 -11.13 5.26
C SER A 52 14.20 -10.08 6.20
N LEU A 53 15.02 -9.36 6.97
CA LEU A 53 14.58 -8.25 7.82
C LEU A 53 14.07 -7.05 6.99
N ILE A 54 14.67 -6.77 5.84
CA ILE A 54 14.21 -5.70 4.96
C ILE A 54 12.86 -6.06 4.31
N TYR A 55 12.68 -7.29 3.84
CA TYR A 55 11.47 -7.72 3.14
C TYR A 55 10.25 -7.91 4.04
N ASP A 56 10.42 -8.33 5.29
CA ASP A 56 9.30 -8.44 6.24
C ASP A 56 8.80 -7.07 6.73
N GLY A 57 9.62 -6.02 6.58
CA GLY A 57 9.31 -4.70 7.07
C GLY A 57 9.25 -4.62 8.61
N GLY A 58 8.78 -3.49 9.14
CA GLY A 58 8.63 -3.25 10.57
C GLY A 58 9.93 -3.01 11.34
N VAL A 59 11.08 -3.38 10.78
CA VAL A 59 12.39 -3.18 11.40
C VAL A 59 12.99 -1.83 11.01
N SER A 60 13.10 -0.92 11.98
CA SER A 60 13.92 0.30 11.81
C SER A 60 15.40 -0.04 11.65
N LEU A 61 15.95 0.15 10.45
CA LEU A 61 17.38 -0.03 10.16
C LEU A 61 18.29 0.97 10.90
N GLN A 62 17.71 2.03 11.48
CA GLN A 62 18.43 3.06 12.22
C GLN A 62 18.55 2.78 13.73
N ASP A 63 17.92 1.71 14.22
CA ASP A 63 17.99 1.38 15.65
C ASP A 63 19.36 0.75 16.00
N THR A 64 20.22 1.55 16.64
CA THR A 64 21.58 1.14 17.02
C THR A 64 21.62 0.19 18.21
N ASN A 65 20.51 0.01 18.92
CA ASN A 65 20.42 -0.82 20.13
C ASN A 65 19.64 -2.12 19.90
N ALA A 66 19.12 -2.33 18.69
CA ALA A 66 18.28 -3.47 18.36
C ALA A 66 19.09 -4.76 18.14
N PHE A 67 19.36 -5.51 19.20
CA PHE A 67 20.06 -6.79 19.08
C PHE A 67 19.22 -7.84 18.35
N ILE A 68 19.93 -8.75 17.69
CA ILE A 68 19.37 -9.75 16.79
C ILE A 68 19.64 -11.13 17.37
N ASP A 69 18.55 -11.82 17.70
CA ASP A 69 18.55 -13.19 18.17
C ASP A 69 18.09 -14.14 17.07
N ILE A 70 18.66 -15.35 17.04
CA ILE A 70 18.16 -16.46 16.24
C ILE A 70 17.67 -17.56 17.17
N ILE A 71 16.53 -18.13 16.83
CA ILE A 71 15.82 -19.12 17.63
C ILE A 71 15.36 -20.25 16.71
N THR A 72 15.69 -21.49 17.05
CA THR A 72 15.02 -22.66 16.43
C THR A 72 13.67 -22.85 17.12
N LYS A 73 12.55 -22.91 16.38
CA LYS A 73 11.23 -23.30 16.90
C LYS A 73 10.78 -24.59 16.26
N ASP A 74 10.06 -25.41 17.00
CA ASP A 74 9.35 -26.54 16.40
C ASP A 74 8.10 -26.07 15.67
N SER A 75 7.88 -26.56 14.46
CA SER A 75 6.52 -26.61 13.93
C SER A 75 5.79 -27.82 14.50
N THR A 76 4.55 -27.64 14.95
CA THR A 76 3.64 -28.74 15.29
C THR A 76 3.25 -29.49 14.00
N ILE A 77 3.76 -30.69 13.74
CA ILE A 77 3.07 -31.79 13.02
C ILE A 77 3.85 -33.12 13.19
N ASP A 78 3.04 -34.15 13.43
CA ASP A 78 3.24 -35.61 13.53
C ASP A 78 3.78 -36.20 14.86
N PRO A 79 2.89 -36.60 15.79
CA PRO A 79 3.28 -37.32 17.02
C PRO A 79 3.76 -38.76 16.78
N VAL A 80 3.77 -39.26 15.54
CA VAL A 80 4.16 -40.64 15.20
C VAL A 80 5.64 -40.74 14.78
N SER A 81 6.31 -39.61 14.54
CA SER A 81 7.69 -39.57 14.05
C SER A 81 8.60 -38.82 15.03
N ASP A 82 9.33 -39.58 15.83
CA ASP A 82 10.34 -39.08 16.79
C ASP A 82 11.56 -38.43 16.07
N GLU A 83 11.56 -38.40 14.73
CA GLU A 83 12.64 -37.88 13.86
C GLU A 83 12.26 -36.61 13.06
N SER A 84 11.02 -36.10 13.16
CA SER A 84 10.51 -35.01 12.29
C SER A 84 10.10 -33.73 13.03
N ARG A 85 10.84 -33.28 14.05
CA ARG A 85 10.75 -31.89 14.49
C ARG A 85 11.28 -30.99 13.36
N LEU A 86 10.37 -30.43 12.56
CA LEU A 86 10.67 -29.38 11.58
C LEU A 86 11.05 -28.12 12.36
N GLU A 87 12.35 -27.80 12.40
CA GLU A 87 12.85 -26.59 13.04
C GLU A 87 12.68 -25.39 12.09
N ILE A 88 11.75 -24.50 12.42
CA ILE A 88 11.65 -23.18 11.80
C ILE A 88 12.71 -22.30 12.45
N LEU A 89 13.56 -21.67 11.64
CA LEU A 89 14.46 -20.63 12.13
C LEU A 89 13.70 -19.31 12.23
N SER A 90 13.55 -18.81 13.45
CA SER A 90 12.97 -17.51 13.75
C SER A 90 14.08 -16.55 14.15
N VAL A 91 14.21 -15.44 13.45
CA VAL A 91 15.10 -14.35 13.84
C VAL A 91 14.26 -13.28 14.51
N LYS A 92 14.64 -12.89 15.72
CA LYS A 92 13.99 -11.83 16.48
C LYS A 92 14.89 -10.60 16.52
N VAL A 93 14.29 -9.44 16.28
CA VAL A 93 14.94 -8.14 16.43
C VAL A 93 14.26 -7.40 17.57
N HIS A 94 15.03 -7.07 18.60
CA HIS A 94 14.52 -6.47 19.83
C HIS A 94 14.65 -4.95 19.77
N GLN A 95 13.60 -4.26 19.31
CA GLN A 95 13.60 -2.80 19.13
C GLN A 95 12.98 -2.09 20.33
N TRP A 96 13.22 -0.78 20.45
CA TRP A 96 12.67 0.03 21.55
C TRP A 96 11.14 -0.03 21.66
N ASN A 97 10.44 -0.17 20.53
CA ASN A 97 8.98 -0.19 20.45
C ASN A 97 8.36 -1.61 20.43
N GLY A 98 9.17 -2.66 20.62
CA GLY A 98 8.72 -4.05 20.61
C GLY A 98 9.70 -4.99 19.92
N ALA A 99 9.43 -6.30 19.99
CA ALA A 99 10.22 -7.30 19.29
C ALA A 99 9.51 -7.71 17.98
N ASN A 100 10.20 -7.56 16.85
CA ASN A 100 9.75 -8.06 15.56
C ASN A 100 10.40 -9.41 15.28
N SER A 101 9.65 -10.34 14.70
CA SER A 101 10.16 -11.68 14.36
C SER A 101 10.02 -11.90 12.85
N THR A 102 11.13 -12.23 12.19
CA THR A 102 11.12 -12.81 10.85
C THR A 102 11.35 -14.32 10.94
N TYR A 103 10.74 -15.07 10.03
CA TYR A 103 10.98 -16.51 9.88
C TYR A 103 11.79 -16.76 8.62
N LEU A 104 12.81 -17.59 8.70
CA LEU A 104 13.61 -18.01 7.55
C LEU A 104 13.04 -19.32 6.99
N SER A 105 12.99 -19.41 5.66
CA SER A 105 12.50 -20.60 4.97
C SER A 105 13.57 -21.70 5.03
N VAL A 106 13.27 -22.77 5.76
CA VAL A 106 14.15 -23.92 5.92
C VAL A 106 13.71 -25.06 5.00
N LEU A 107 14.63 -25.53 4.15
CA LEU A 107 14.45 -26.71 3.30
C LEU A 107 15.34 -27.86 3.77
N PHE A 108 14.74 -29.04 3.86
CA PHE A 108 15.44 -30.27 4.19
C PHE A 108 15.86 -31.04 2.94
N ASN A 109 16.97 -31.77 3.06
CA ASN A 109 17.59 -32.49 1.98
C ASN A 109 16.78 -33.72 1.55
N ASN A 110 15.75 -33.49 0.72
CA ASN A 110 14.92 -34.53 0.10
C ASN A 110 15.09 -34.55 -1.44
N GLY A 111 16.18 -33.98 -1.97
CA GLY A 111 16.46 -33.91 -3.42
C GLY A 111 15.82 -32.73 -4.18
N GLY A 112 14.90 -31.97 -3.57
CA GLY A 112 14.24 -30.81 -4.19
C GLY A 112 14.94 -29.45 -4.02
N GLN A 113 16.00 -29.38 -3.21
CA GLN A 113 16.67 -28.11 -2.85
C GLN A 113 17.29 -27.41 -4.07
N LYS A 114 18.04 -28.14 -4.90
CA LYS A 114 18.69 -27.57 -6.09
C LYS A 114 17.67 -26.91 -7.03
N GLN A 115 16.53 -27.56 -7.24
CA GLN A 115 15.44 -27.03 -8.06
C GLN A 115 14.81 -25.77 -7.42
N ALA A 116 14.56 -25.79 -6.11
CA ALA A 116 14.06 -24.62 -5.39
C ALA A 116 15.03 -23.43 -5.46
N PHE A 117 16.34 -23.69 -5.50
CA PHE A 117 17.37 -22.65 -5.61
C PHE A 117 17.49 -22.06 -7.01
N GLU A 118 17.38 -22.90 -8.03
CA GLU A 118 17.34 -22.44 -9.41
C GLU A 118 16.10 -21.56 -9.62
N ALA A 119 14.93 -21.98 -9.12
CA ALA A 119 13.72 -21.18 -9.13
C ALA A 119 13.86 -19.85 -8.35
N TYR A 120 14.48 -19.87 -7.16
CA TYR A 120 14.72 -18.64 -6.40
C TYR A 120 15.63 -17.65 -7.16
N ARG A 121 16.74 -18.13 -7.73
CA ARG A 121 17.67 -17.27 -8.49
C ARG A 121 17.02 -16.68 -9.73
N GLU A 122 16.20 -17.47 -10.43
CA GLU A 122 15.42 -16.99 -11.57
C GLU A 122 14.41 -15.92 -11.15
N LEU A 123 13.73 -16.07 -10.00
CA LEU A 123 12.79 -15.08 -9.48
C LEU A 123 13.51 -13.77 -9.08
N VAL A 124 14.52 -13.85 -8.22
CA VAL A 124 15.18 -12.64 -7.68
C VAL A 124 16.03 -11.92 -8.71
N GLY A 125 16.59 -12.63 -9.69
CA GLY A 125 17.31 -12.03 -10.81
C GLY A 125 16.45 -11.14 -11.71
N GLN A 126 15.12 -11.18 -11.57
CA GLN A 126 14.20 -10.29 -12.29
C GLN A 126 14.04 -8.92 -11.61
N LEU A 127 14.37 -8.80 -10.31
CA LEU A 127 14.26 -7.53 -9.61
C LEU A 127 15.25 -6.51 -10.18
N GLN A 128 14.76 -5.30 -10.44
CA GLN A 128 15.55 -4.23 -11.05
C GLN A 128 16.02 -3.21 -10.01
N ASP A 129 17.14 -2.52 -10.26
CA ASP A 129 17.53 -1.34 -9.48
C ASP A 129 16.96 -0.09 -10.17
N PRO A 130 15.92 0.56 -9.61
CA PRO A 130 15.30 1.74 -10.20
C PRO A 130 16.21 2.97 -10.18
N THR A 131 17.34 2.93 -9.48
CA THR A 131 18.31 4.03 -9.46
C THR A 131 19.35 3.94 -10.58
N SER A 132 19.42 2.79 -11.26
CA SER A 132 20.28 2.55 -12.42
C SER A 132 19.54 2.82 -13.73
N ASP A 133 20.26 3.24 -14.78
CA ASP A 133 19.67 3.49 -16.10
C ASP A 133 19.07 2.20 -16.71
N GLU A 134 19.79 1.09 -16.63
CA GLU A 134 19.34 -0.22 -17.13
C GLU A 134 18.10 -0.71 -16.38
N GLY A 135 18.13 -0.68 -15.05
CA GLY A 135 16.98 -1.09 -14.24
C GLY A 135 15.76 -0.21 -14.47
N MET A 136 15.96 1.10 -14.65
CA MET A 136 14.89 2.03 -15.04
C MET A 136 14.27 1.67 -16.39
N GLU A 137 15.08 1.39 -17.42
CA GLU A 137 14.59 0.98 -18.73
C GLU A 137 13.80 -0.33 -18.68
N ASN A 138 14.28 -1.30 -17.90
CA ASN A 138 13.59 -2.57 -17.69
C ASN A 138 12.24 -2.38 -16.99
N ILE A 139 12.16 -1.54 -15.95
CA ILE A 139 10.91 -1.21 -15.26
C ILE A 139 9.93 -0.49 -16.20
N VAL A 140 10.41 0.43 -17.04
CA VAL A 140 9.58 1.13 -18.05
C VAL A 140 9.04 0.13 -19.08
N CYS A 141 9.86 -0.81 -19.55
CA CYS A 141 9.46 -1.85 -20.49
C CYS A 141 8.40 -2.77 -19.88
N LEU A 142 8.63 -3.23 -18.65
CA LEU A 142 7.69 -4.07 -17.91
C LEU A 142 6.36 -3.35 -17.68
N THR A 143 6.40 -2.10 -17.24
CA THR A 143 5.20 -1.27 -17.04
C THR A 143 4.43 -1.08 -18.34
N SER A 144 5.13 -0.81 -19.45
CA SER A 144 4.54 -0.69 -20.78
C SER A 144 3.90 -2.00 -21.26
N ARG A 145 4.50 -3.15 -20.94
CA ARG A 145 3.91 -4.48 -21.20
C ARG A 145 2.63 -4.67 -20.40
N TRP A 146 2.61 -4.34 -19.11
CA TRP A 146 1.41 -4.45 -18.28
C TRP A 146 0.27 -3.56 -18.77
N ILE A 147 0.55 -2.30 -19.11
CA ILE A 147 -0.43 -1.37 -19.66
C ILE A 147 -1.04 -1.94 -20.95
N ARG A 148 -0.21 -2.39 -21.90
CA ARG A 148 -0.66 -2.97 -23.17
C ARG A 148 -1.50 -4.22 -22.95
N ASN A 149 -0.99 -5.20 -22.20
CA ASN A 149 -1.72 -6.43 -21.91
C ASN A 149 -3.10 -6.13 -21.30
N CYS A 150 -3.15 -5.22 -20.32
CA CYS A 150 -4.40 -4.83 -19.69
C CYS A 150 -5.39 -4.17 -20.67
N ARG A 151 -4.93 -3.29 -21.56
CA ARG A 151 -5.78 -2.68 -22.61
C ARG A 151 -6.32 -3.73 -23.59
N ASP A 152 -5.46 -4.67 -23.97
CA ASP A 152 -5.71 -5.60 -25.06
C ASP A 152 -6.52 -6.84 -24.62
N SER A 153 -6.39 -7.29 -23.37
CA SER A 153 -6.99 -8.55 -22.91
C SER A 153 -7.98 -8.42 -21.76
N HIS A 154 -7.89 -7.38 -20.91
CA HIS A 154 -8.74 -7.27 -19.71
C HIS A 154 -10.03 -6.51 -19.98
N ARG A 155 -11.14 -7.23 -20.12
CA ARG A 155 -12.48 -6.68 -20.39
C ARG A 155 -13.00 -5.76 -19.28
N GLN A 156 -12.68 -6.03 -18.01
CA GLN A 156 -13.08 -5.19 -16.86
C GLN A 156 -12.31 -3.88 -16.80
N CYS A 157 -11.15 -3.79 -17.48
CA CYS A 157 -10.32 -2.59 -17.49
C CYS A 157 -10.61 -1.68 -18.69
N ARG A 158 -11.54 -2.08 -19.56
CA ARG A 158 -12.05 -1.27 -20.66
C ARG A 158 -13.24 -0.48 -20.15
N HIS A 159 -13.08 0.83 -19.98
CA HIS A 159 -14.20 1.73 -19.70
C HIS A 159 -14.93 2.05 -21.01
N PRO A 160 -16.19 1.61 -21.20
CA PRO A 160 -16.96 1.95 -22.40
C PRO A 160 -17.35 3.45 -22.43
N ASP A 161 -17.47 4.08 -21.25
CA ASP A 161 -18.09 5.39 -21.08
C ASP A 161 -17.10 6.56 -20.93
N ALA A 162 -15.79 6.32 -20.84
CA ALA A 162 -14.79 7.35 -20.56
C ALA A 162 -14.57 8.34 -21.74
N GLN A 163 -15.09 8.04 -22.93
CA GLN A 163 -14.67 8.73 -24.14
C GLN A 163 -15.39 10.06 -24.43
N ASN A 164 -16.52 10.38 -23.77
CA ASN A 164 -17.36 11.50 -24.22
C ASN A 164 -17.78 12.53 -23.15
N ASN A 165 -17.37 12.41 -21.89
CA ASN A 165 -17.70 13.43 -20.87
C ASN A 165 -16.47 14.23 -20.41
N LEU A 166 -16.33 15.44 -20.93
CA LEU A 166 -15.25 16.38 -20.60
C LEU A 166 -15.27 16.84 -19.14
N ASP A 167 -16.38 16.70 -18.42
CA ASP A 167 -16.45 17.01 -16.97
C ASP A 167 -15.63 16.02 -16.11
N TRP A 168 -15.16 14.92 -16.69
CA TRP A 168 -14.36 13.91 -16.00
C TRP A 168 -12.85 14.05 -16.25
N LEU A 169 -12.44 15.04 -17.05
CA LEU A 169 -11.04 15.38 -17.20
C LEU A 169 -10.58 16.32 -16.09
N PRO A 170 -9.31 16.22 -15.67
CA PRO A 170 -8.69 17.23 -14.82
C PRO A 170 -8.82 18.63 -15.40
N SER A 171 -9.17 19.60 -14.56
CA SER A 171 -9.18 21.01 -14.96
C SER A 171 -7.81 21.47 -15.47
N ARG A 172 -6.73 20.91 -14.91
CA ARG A 172 -5.34 21.18 -15.26
C ARG A 172 -4.55 19.87 -15.28
N LEU A 173 -3.58 19.81 -16.17
CA LEU A 173 -2.57 18.76 -16.29
C LEU A 173 -1.19 19.41 -16.35
N VAL A 174 -0.15 18.64 -16.05
CA VAL A 174 1.24 18.97 -16.39
C VAL A 174 1.51 18.39 -17.77
N ASP A 175 1.82 19.25 -18.75
CA ASP A 175 2.51 18.82 -19.97
C ASP A 175 3.97 18.58 -19.58
N VAL A 176 4.40 17.33 -19.64
CA VAL A 176 5.73 16.95 -19.16
C VAL A 176 6.84 17.45 -20.08
N GLY A 177 6.55 17.94 -21.28
CA GLY A 177 7.55 18.46 -22.20
C GLY A 177 8.53 17.38 -22.69
N THR A 178 9.76 17.76 -23.04
CA THR A 178 10.79 16.88 -23.61
C THR A 178 11.98 16.69 -22.68
N ASP A 179 12.74 15.61 -22.88
CA ASP A 179 13.94 15.31 -22.09
C ASP A 179 15.13 16.23 -22.43
N ASP A 180 15.20 16.74 -23.66
CA ASP A 180 16.26 17.65 -24.13
C ASP A 180 16.10 19.10 -23.64
N SER A 181 15.13 19.36 -22.76
CA SER A 181 14.80 20.69 -22.22
C SER A 181 14.40 21.75 -23.25
N THR A 182 14.19 21.36 -24.51
CA THR A 182 13.68 22.30 -25.55
C THR A 182 12.25 22.73 -25.24
N GLN A 183 11.48 21.85 -24.58
CA GLN A 183 10.15 22.14 -24.05
C GLN A 183 10.12 21.83 -22.55
N PRO A 184 10.27 22.84 -21.67
CA PRO A 184 10.17 22.61 -20.24
C PRO A 184 8.76 22.16 -19.84
N PRO A 185 8.62 21.40 -18.74
CA PRO A 185 7.31 21.00 -18.26
C PRO A 185 6.50 22.24 -17.86
N ARG A 186 5.19 22.23 -18.05
CA ARG A 186 4.30 23.37 -17.72
C ARG A 186 2.89 22.91 -17.40
N LEU A 187 2.13 23.74 -16.70
CA LEU A 187 0.69 23.52 -16.57
C LEU A 187 -0.02 23.73 -17.90
N PHE A 188 -1.05 22.92 -18.12
CA PHE A 188 -1.83 22.86 -19.34
C PHE A 188 -3.31 22.73 -19.00
N PHE A 189 -4.14 23.53 -19.66
CA PHE A 189 -5.60 23.39 -19.63
C PHE A 189 -6.05 22.49 -20.79
N PRO A 190 -6.63 21.31 -20.51
CA PRO A 190 -7.24 20.49 -21.56
C PRO A 190 -8.33 21.29 -22.29
N ARG A 191 -8.25 21.34 -23.62
CA ARG A 191 -9.21 22.11 -24.42
C ARG A 191 -10.52 21.34 -24.63
N LYS A 192 -11.64 22.08 -24.63
CA LYS A 192 -13.00 21.57 -24.85
C LYS A 192 -13.37 21.52 -26.33
N ASP A 193 -12.48 21.01 -27.17
CA ASP A 193 -12.71 20.98 -28.60
C ASP A 193 -13.64 19.80 -28.89
N GLN A 194 -14.89 20.08 -29.30
CA GLN A 194 -15.88 19.06 -29.67
C GLN A 194 -15.40 18.28 -30.91
N GLY A 195 -14.53 17.30 -30.73
CA GLY A 195 -14.00 16.46 -31.81
C GLY A 195 -12.62 15.85 -31.57
N SER A 196 -11.82 16.36 -30.63
CA SER A 196 -10.53 15.74 -30.27
C SER A 196 -10.73 14.65 -29.22
N LYS A 197 -10.03 13.51 -29.36
CA LYS A 197 -9.95 12.50 -28.29
C LYS A 197 -9.44 13.15 -27.00
N ASN A 198 -10.06 12.81 -25.88
CA ASN A 198 -9.59 13.20 -24.55
C ASN A 198 -8.09 12.90 -24.38
N PRO A 199 -7.29 13.80 -23.77
CA PRO A 199 -5.88 13.55 -23.56
C PRO A 199 -5.67 12.35 -22.63
N GLU A 200 -4.80 11.42 -23.03
CA GLU A 200 -4.33 10.38 -22.14
C GLU A 200 -3.33 10.98 -21.16
N TYR A 201 -3.52 10.72 -19.87
CA TYR A 201 -2.62 11.20 -18.82
C TYR A 201 -2.32 10.11 -17.80
N VAL A 202 -1.20 10.30 -17.11
CA VAL A 202 -0.77 9.56 -15.93
C VAL A 202 -1.22 10.34 -14.70
N ALA A 203 -1.63 9.67 -13.63
CA ALA A 203 -1.87 10.33 -12.33
C ALA A 203 -0.79 9.95 -11.33
N LEU A 204 -0.46 10.85 -10.39
CA LEU A 204 0.46 10.58 -9.29
C LEU A 204 -0.31 10.45 -7.97
N SER A 205 -0.04 9.38 -7.23
CA SER A 205 -0.47 9.16 -5.84
C SER A 205 0.77 9.09 -4.96
N TYR A 206 0.91 10.02 -4.02
CA TYR A 206 2.13 10.16 -3.22
C TYR A 206 1.88 10.81 -1.86
N ALA A 207 2.82 10.63 -0.93
CA ALA A 207 2.84 11.33 0.34
C ALA A 207 3.54 12.68 0.19
N TRP A 208 2.88 13.78 0.54
CA TRP A 208 3.53 15.10 0.52
C TRP A 208 4.63 15.20 1.58
N GLY A 209 4.44 14.52 2.72
CA GLY A 209 5.30 14.63 3.89
C GLY A 209 4.85 15.73 4.86
N PRO A 210 5.68 16.06 5.87
CA PRO A 210 5.44 17.15 6.81
C PRO A 210 5.17 18.48 6.09
N VAL A 211 4.39 19.38 6.71
CA VAL A 211 4.03 20.69 6.12
C VAL A 211 5.26 21.53 5.77
N SER A 212 6.37 21.37 6.51
CA SER A 212 7.66 21.99 6.18
C SER A 212 8.19 21.63 4.80
N ASN A 213 7.75 20.50 4.24
CA ASN A 213 8.22 19.94 2.97
C ASN A 213 7.27 20.29 1.82
N HIS A 214 6.21 21.07 2.06
CA HIS A 214 5.27 21.52 1.03
C HIS A 214 5.83 22.74 0.27
N SER A 215 7.08 22.63 -0.18
CA SER A 215 7.90 23.74 -0.68
C SER A 215 7.46 24.24 -2.04
N PHE A 216 6.90 23.38 -2.89
CA PHE A 216 6.49 23.73 -4.24
C PHE A 216 5.04 23.33 -4.53
N LYS A 217 4.20 24.34 -4.82
CA LYS A 217 2.78 24.17 -5.09
C LYS A 217 2.25 25.26 -6.01
N THR A 218 1.16 24.97 -6.71
CA THR A 218 0.47 26.00 -7.52
C THR A 218 -0.53 26.75 -6.65
N THR A 219 -0.50 28.07 -6.72
CA THR A 219 -1.41 28.99 -6.04
C THR A 219 -2.00 29.96 -7.05
N ALA A 220 -2.99 30.75 -6.64
CA ALA A 220 -3.57 31.75 -7.54
C ALA A 220 -2.51 32.78 -8.01
N SER A 221 -1.57 33.17 -7.13
CA SER A 221 -0.55 34.17 -7.44
C SER A 221 0.51 33.69 -8.43
N ASN A 222 0.83 32.39 -8.45
CA ASN A 222 1.89 31.83 -9.30
C ASN A 222 1.38 31.06 -10.53
N LEU A 223 0.06 30.88 -10.67
CA LEU A 223 -0.56 30.08 -11.74
C LEU A 223 -0.06 30.46 -13.15
N GLN A 224 0.02 31.76 -13.46
CA GLN A 224 0.44 32.22 -14.78
C GLN A 224 1.89 31.80 -15.09
N ALA A 225 2.79 31.90 -14.12
CA ALA A 225 4.17 31.44 -14.28
C ALA A 225 4.23 29.92 -14.50
N MET A 226 3.42 29.15 -13.76
CA MET A 226 3.37 27.68 -13.90
C MET A 226 2.82 27.24 -15.27
N LEU A 227 1.94 28.03 -15.91
CA LEU A 227 1.42 27.79 -17.27
C LEU A 227 2.46 28.05 -18.38
N GLU A 228 3.42 28.94 -18.09
CA GLU A 228 4.53 29.26 -18.99
C GLU A 228 5.64 28.21 -18.87
N SER A 229 6.10 27.94 -17.64
CA SER A 229 7.12 26.94 -17.36
C SER A 229 7.13 26.57 -15.87
N LEU A 230 7.17 25.27 -15.57
CA LEU A 230 7.50 24.76 -14.24
C LEU A 230 9.02 24.80 -14.04
N PRO A 231 9.52 25.30 -12.89
CA PRO A 231 10.94 25.25 -12.56
C PRO A 231 11.33 23.83 -12.12
N PHE A 232 11.61 22.96 -13.08
CA PHE A 232 11.83 21.52 -12.87
C PHE A 232 12.81 21.19 -11.73
N SER A 233 13.94 21.90 -11.64
CA SER A 233 14.96 21.67 -10.61
C SER A 233 14.54 22.07 -9.19
N GLN A 234 13.47 22.87 -9.04
CA GLN A 234 12.91 23.28 -7.75
C GLN A 234 11.74 22.40 -7.31
N LEU A 235 11.26 21.51 -8.19
CA LEU A 235 10.19 20.57 -7.84
C LEU A 235 10.72 19.54 -6.82
N PRO A 236 9.88 19.04 -5.89
CA PRO A 236 10.22 17.89 -5.06
C PRO A 236 10.67 16.71 -5.92
N LYS A 237 11.61 15.91 -5.40
CA LYS A 237 12.19 14.76 -6.11
C LYS A 237 11.11 13.81 -6.63
N MET A 238 10.04 13.60 -5.87
CA MET A 238 8.87 12.81 -6.27
C MET A 238 8.23 13.28 -7.58
N ILE A 239 8.03 14.59 -7.72
CA ILE A 239 7.40 15.17 -8.91
C ILE A 239 8.37 15.12 -10.09
N GLN A 240 9.67 15.36 -9.85
CA GLN A 240 10.70 15.21 -10.88
C GLN A 240 10.73 13.78 -11.45
N ASP A 241 10.76 12.78 -10.57
CA ASP A 241 10.78 11.37 -10.97
C ASP A 241 9.49 10.96 -11.69
N ALA A 242 8.34 11.44 -11.23
CA ALA A 242 7.06 11.18 -11.90
C ALA A 242 7.02 11.78 -13.32
N ILE A 243 7.56 12.99 -13.52
CA ILE A 243 7.70 13.62 -14.85
C ILE A 243 8.61 12.76 -15.73
N ILE A 244 9.80 12.36 -15.23
CA ILE A 244 10.76 11.54 -15.97
C ILE A 244 10.14 10.20 -16.37
N PHE A 245 9.50 9.50 -15.42
CA PHE A 245 8.89 8.19 -15.69
C PHE A 245 7.74 8.30 -16.69
N THR A 246 6.92 9.35 -16.58
CA THR A 246 5.82 9.63 -17.51
C THR A 246 6.32 9.79 -18.95
N ARG A 247 7.42 10.55 -19.14
CA ARG A 247 8.07 10.71 -20.46
C ARG A 247 8.59 9.38 -20.99
N LYS A 248 9.30 8.61 -20.15
CA LYS A 248 9.85 7.29 -20.55
C LYS A 248 8.76 6.29 -20.93
N LEU A 249 7.58 6.36 -20.31
CA LEU A 249 6.41 5.57 -20.72
C LEU A 249 5.76 6.03 -22.04
N GLY A 250 6.18 7.17 -22.58
CA GLY A 250 5.63 7.75 -23.81
C GLY A 250 4.35 8.57 -23.61
N PHE A 251 4.02 8.96 -22.38
CA PHE A 251 2.88 9.83 -22.09
C PHE A 251 3.32 11.30 -22.01
N ARG A 252 2.45 12.20 -22.47
CA ARG A 252 2.69 13.65 -22.46
C ARG A 252 2.12 14.36 -21.24
N TYR A 253 1.09 13.80 -20.62
CA TYR A 253 0.37 14.50 -19.56
C TYR A 253 0.46 13.74 -18.24
N LEU A 254 0.70 14.49 -17.17
CA LEU A 254 0.74 14.01 -15.80
C LEU A 254 -0.22 14.85 -14.95
N TRP A 255 -0.98 14.21 -14.06
CA TRP A 255 -1.78 14.88 -13.05
C TRP A 255 -1.12 14.74 -11.69
N VAL A 256 -0.90 15.88 -11.03
CA VAL A 256 -0.31 15.98 -9.68
C VAL A 256 -1.15 16.96 -8.89
N ASP A 257 -1.74 16.54 -7.76
CA ASP A 257 -2.62 17.36 -6.93
C ASP A 257 -2.01 18.72 -6.52
N ALA A 258 -0.75 18.73 -6.06
CA ALA A 258 -0.05 19.94 -5.63
C ALA A 258 0.13 21.00 -6.73
N LEU A 259 0.09 20.57 -8.00
CA LEU A 259 0.25 21.44 -9.16
C LEU A 259 -1.06 21.70 -9.90
N CYS A 260 -1.95 20.72 -9.94
CA CYS A 260 -3.17 20.75 -10.74
C CYS A 260 -4.39 21.26 -9.95
N ILE A 261 -4.28 21.37 -8.62
CA ILE A 261 -5.27 22.01 -7.75
C ILE A 261 -4.64 23.26 -7.14
N LEU A 262 -5.36 24.38 -7.11
CA LEU A 262 -4.86 25.59 -6.46
C LEU A 262 -4.76 25.33 -4.95
N GLN A 263 -3.59 25.57 -4.40
CA GLN A 263 -3.30 25.39 -2.98
C GLN A 263 -3.45 26.70 -2.21
N SER A 264 -3.85 26.60 -0.95
CA SER A 264 -4.11 27.75 -0.07
C SER A 264 -2.86 28.63 0.13
N GLU A 265 -3.04 29.95 -0.02
CA GLU A 265 -2.09 31.00 0.40
C GLU A 265 -2.42 31.58 1.78
N GLY A 266 -3.48 31.08 2.43
CA GLY A 266 -3.93 31.54 3.73
C GLY A 266 -5.38 31.13 4.04
N PRO A 267 -5.84 31.33 5.29
CA PRO A 267 -7.16 30.88 5.74
C PRO A 267 -8.33 31.55 4.99
N ASP A 268 -8.13 32.74 4.45
CA ASP A 268 -9.15 33.54 3.75
C ASP A 268 -9.03 33.51 2.22
N ASP A 269 -8.23 32.59 1.68
CA ASP A 269 -8.03 32.42 0.24
C ASP A 269 -9.29 31.86 -0.44
N MET A 270 -10.08 32.76 -1.03
CA MET A 270 -11.31 32.40 -1.75
C MET A 270 -11.04 31.66 -3.06
N ASN A 271 -9.93 31.95 -3.75
CA ASN A 271 -9.59 31.26 -4.99
C ASN A 271 -9.31 29.78 -4.72
N HIS A 272 -8.53 29.49 -3.68
CA HIS A 272 -8.32 28.11 -3.23
C HIS A 272 -9.63 27.44 -2.82
N LYS A 273 -10.48 28.09 -2.01
CA LYS A 273 -11.74 27.50 -1.55
C LYS A 273 -12.67 27.13 -2.71
N GLU A 274 -12.81 28.01 -3.70
CA GLU A 274 -13.65 27.77 -4.88
C GLU A 274 -13.06 26.68 -5.80
N ASP A 275 -11.74 26.71 -6.03
CA ASP A 275 -11.04 25.70 -6.83
C ASP A 275 -11.12 24.33 -6.16
N TRP A 276 -10.75 24.24 -4.88
CA TRP A 276 -10.81 23.01 -4.09
C TRP A 276 -12.23 22.45 -4.03
N SER A 277 -13.26 23.29 -3.81
CA SER A 277 -14.65 22.83 -3.81
C SER A 277 -15.04 22.15 -5.13
N ARG A 278 -14.59 22.71 -6.26
CA ARG A 278 -14.80 22.11 -7.58
C ARG A 278 -13.99 20.83 -7.79
N GLU A 279 -12.70 20.83 -7.45
CA GLU A 279 -11.80 19.69 -7.68
C GLU A 279 -12.08 18.52 -6.71
N ALA A 280 -12.44 18.79 -5.46
CA ALA A 280 -12.70 17.80 -4.41
C ALA A 280 -13.82 16.80 -4.79
N THR A 281 -14.82 17.27 -5.52
CA THR A 281 -15.93 16.41 -6.01
C THR A 281 -15.57 15.61 -7.27
N ARG A 282 -14.45 15.94 -7.92
CA ARG A 282 -14.08 15.44 -9.24
C ARG A 282 -12.84 14.56 -9.25
N PHE A 283 -11.88 14.78 -8.35
CA PHE A 283 -10.56 14.14 -8.53
C PHE A 283 -10.60 12.62 -8.44
N GLY A 284 -11.61 12.01 -7.82
CA GLY A 284 -11.85 10.58 -7.92
C GLY A 284 -11.98 10.09 -9.37
N TYR A 285 -12.64 10.87 -10.23
CA TYR A 285 -12.68 10.63 -11.68
C TYR A 285 -11.32 10.82 -12.34
N TYR A 286 -10.44 11.67 -11.80
CA TYR A 286 -9.11 11.85 -12.38
C TYR A 286 -8.27 10.58 -12.23
N TYR A 287 -8.33 9.90 -11.09
CA TYR A 287 -7.70 8.59 -10.93
C TYR A 287 -8.39 7.51 -11.76
N GLN A 288 -9.73 7.52 -11.80
CA GLN A 288 -10.50 6.54 -12.57
C GLN A 288 -10.20 6.58 -14.08
N ASN A 289 -10.07 7.79 -14.64
CA ASN A 289 -9.86 8.00 -16.07
C ASN A 289 -8.38 8.14 -16.46
N ALA A 290 -7.46 8.13 -15.50
CA ALA A 290 -6.03 8.07 -15.79
C ALA A 290 -5.72 6.79 -16.58
N THR A 291 -4.76 6.87 -17.51
CA THR A 291 -4.28 5.69 -18.21
C THR A 291 -3.66 4.70 -17.24
N VAL A 292 -2.86 5.23 -16.32
CA VAL A 292 -2.20 4.53 -15.22
C VAL A 292 -1.92 5.54 -14.11
N THR A 293 -2.02 5.09 -12.87
CA THR A 293 -1.60 5.85 -11.69
C THR A 293 -0.23 5.35 -11.23
N LEU A 294 0.74 6.26 -11.11
CA LEU A 294 1.99 6.01 -10.42
C LEU A 294 1.76 6.19 -8.93
N SER A 295 1.93 5.12 -8.17
CA SER A 295 1.72 5.11 -6.73
C SER A 295 3.07 5.00 -6.04
N ALA A 296 3.51 6.07 -5.38
CA ALA A 296 4.74 6.11 -4.59
C ALA A 296 4.57 5.37 -3.25
N THR A 297 4.30 4.07 -3.34
CA THR A 297 3.80 3.23 -2.25
C THR A 297 4.80 3.15 -1.08
N GLY A 298 6.08 2.99 -1.39
CA GLY A 298 7.15 2.89 -0.38
C GLY A 298 7.59 4.23 0.22
N ALA A 299 7.32 5.35 -0.47
CA ALA A 299 7.89 6.64 -0.10
C ALA A 299 7.08 7.32 1.02
N LYS A 300 7.78 7.87 2.01
CA LYS A 300 7.15 8.57 3.16
C LYS A 300 6.86 10.03 2.89
N SER A 301 7.55 10.63 1.93
CA SER A 301 7.43 12.05 1.60
C SER A 301 7.80 12.36 0.16
N SER A 302 7.54 13.59 -0.27
CA SER A 302 7.82 14.05 -1.63
C SER A 302 9.32 14.28 -1.91
N ASP A 303 10.16 14.28 -0.88
CA ASP A 303 11.61 14.47 -1.00
C ASP A 303 12.37 13.18 -1.30
N GLU A 304 11.80 12.01 -0.98
CA GLU A 304 12.46 10.71 -1.19
C GLU A 304 12.53 10.31 -2.67
N GLY A 305 11.55 10.75 -3.47
CA GLY A 305 11.44 10.35 -4.88
C GLY A 305 10.64 9.09 -5.11
N LEU A 306 10.46 8.76 -6.39
CA LEU A 306 9.74 7.55 -6.82
C LEU A 306 10.68 6.33 -6.85
N PHE A 307 11.97 6.56 -7.07
CA PHE A 307 12.98 5.53 -7.31
C PHE A 307 13.78 5.27 -6.04
N LEU A 308 13.15 4.56 -5.10
CA LEU A 308 13.78 4.25 -3.81
C LEU A 308 14.95 3.27 -3.98
N PRO A 309 16.03 3.44 -3.21
CA PRO A 309 17.11 2.45 -3.16
C PRO A 309 16.58 1.14 -2.57
N ARG A 310 17.17 0.02 -3.00
CA ARG A 310 16.78 -1.34 -2.56
C ARG A 310 17.94 -2.02 -1.81
N PRO A 311 18.15 -1.76 -0.50
CA PRO A 311 19.32 -2.27 0.22
C PRO A 311 19.38 -3.80 0.26
N ALA A 312 18.24 -4.47 0.13
CA ALA A 312 18.15 -5.93 0.03
C ALA A 312 18.84 -6.52 -1.22
N GLN A 313 19.10 -5.70 -2.24
CA GLN A 313 19.83 -6.06 -3.45
C GLN A 313 21.34 -5.77 -3.36
N ALA A 314 21.83 -5.26 -2.22
CA ALA A 314 23.25 -4.95 -2.05
C ALA A 314 24.17 -6.19 -2.05
N PHE A 315 23.60 -7.40 -2.02
CA PHE A 315 24.32 -8.66 -1.96
C PHE A 315 23.78 -9.66 -2.99
N ASP A 316 24.67 -10.29 -3.75
CA ASP A 316 24.34 -11.50 -4.49
C ASP A 316 24.10 -12.62 -3.49
N LEU A 317 22.91 -13.22 -3.54
CA LEU A 317 22.50 -14.22 -2.57
C LEU A 317 22.55 -15.61 -3.17
N GLU A 318 23.33 -16.43 -2.49
CA GLU A 318 23.27 -17.88 -2.59
C GLU A 318 22.60 -18.41 -1.31
N PRO A 319 21.88 -19.54 -1.39
CA PRO A 319 21.36 -20.23 -0.22
C PRO A 319 22.47 -20.53 0.80
N VAL A 320 22.10 -20.59 2.07
CA VAL A 320 23.02 -20.93 3.16
C VAL A 320 22.74 -22.36 3.61
N ILE A 321 23.75 -23.20 3.65
CA ILE A 321 23.68 -24.58 4.13
C ILE A 321 24.31 -24.65 5.52
N LEU A 322 23.47 -24.81 6.53
CA LEU A 322 23.89 -25.16 7.88
C LEU A 322 23.94 -26.68 8.04
N ARG A 323 24.83 -27.17 8.91
CA ARG A 323 25.00 -28.59 9.19
C ARG A 323 24.60 -28.93 10.62
N ARG A 324 23.86 -30.03 10.75
CA ARG A 324 23.44 -30.58 12.04
C ARG A 324 23.74 -32.06 12.14
N LYS A 325 24.36 -32.49 13.24
CA LYS A 325 24.53 -33.90 13.58
C LYS A 325 23.27 -34.44 14.26
N LEU A 326 22.73 -35.52 13.72
CA LEU A 326 21.63 -36.27 14.30
C LEU A 326 22.14 -37.22 15.39
N ARG A 327 21.22 -37.74 16.23
CA ARG A 327 21.52 -38.79 17.23
C ARG A 327 22.11 -40.05 16.57
N THR A 328 21.75 -40.30 15.31
CA THR A 328 22.24 -41.41 14.48
C THR A 328 23.68 -41.22 13.98
N SER A 329 24.36 -40.13 14.35
CA SER A 329 25.67 -39.70 13.82
C SER A 329 25.67 -39.30 12.35
N GLU A 330 24.52 -39.29 11.70
CA GLU A 330 24.35 -38.73 10.35
C GLU A 330 24.38 -37.19 10.41
N THR A 331 25.00 -36.55 9.42
CA THR A 331 24.97 -35.09 9.28
C THR A 331 23.88 -34.70 8.29
N ARG A 332 22.90 -33.94 8.77
CA ARG A 332 21.83 -33.37 7.95
C ARG A 332 22.20 -31.96 7.52
N GLU A 333 22.06 -31.69 6.22
CA GLU A 333 22.16 -30.35 5.66
C GLU A 333 20.81 -29.64 5.74
N ILE A 334 20.83 -28.43 6.28
CA ILE A 334 19.70 -27.53 6.47
C ILE A 334 19.93 -26.36 5.54
N SER A 335 19.13 -26.26 4.49
CA SER A 335 19.23 -25.15 3.57
C SER A 335 18.30 -24.02 3.98
N ILE A 336 18.86 -22.82 4.08
CA ILE A 336 18.12 -21.60 4.38
C ILE A 336 17.98 -20.83 3.08
N LEU A 337 16.73 -20.70 2.66
CA LEU A 337 16.35 -19.86 1.54
C LEU A 337 16.18 -18.41 2.01
N PRO A 338 16.76 -17.44 1.30
CA PRO A 338 16.41 -16.05 1.54
C PRO A 338 14.95 -15.80 1.17
N LYS A 339 14.34 -14.84 1.86
CA LYS A 339 12.98 -14.42 1.51
C LYS A 339 12.96 -13.75 0.14
N VAL A 340 11.81 -13.83 -0.51
CA VAL A 340 11.48 -12.97 -1.65
C VAL A 340 10.44 -11.95 -1.20
N PRO A 341 10.51 -10.71 -1.70
CA PRO A 341 9.49 -9.74 -1.38
C PRO A 341 8.16 -10.17 -2.02
N SER A 342 7.04 -9.79 -1.41
CA SER A 342 5.70 -10.25 -1.81
C SER A 342 4.75 -9.08 -1.97
N TRP A 343 3.64 -9.26 -2.71
CA TRP A 343 2.59 -8.25 -2.82
C TRP A 343 2.14 -7.75 -1.44
N THR A 344 1.82 -8.68 -0.53
CA THR A 344 1.29 -8.34 0.80
C THR A 344 2.32 -7.60 1.64
N SER A 345 3.58 -8.02 1.66
CA SER A 345 4.63 -7.35 2.44
C SER A 345 4.92 -5.93 1.94
N GLU A 346 4.81 -5.70 0.63
CA GLU A 346 5.06 -4.39 0.02
C GLU A 346 3.89 -3.40 0.15
N ILE A 347 2.65 -3.91 0.25
CA ILE A 347 1.43 -3.08 0.35
C ILE A 347 0.99 -2.88 1.80
N LYS A 348 1.04 -3.93 2.63
CA LYS A 348 0.58 -3.89 4.02
C LYS A 348 1.52 -3.02 4.86
N GLY A 349 0.99 -1.96 5.45
CA GLY A 349 1.80 -1.01 6.22
C GLY A 349 2.70 -0.13 5.36
N ALA A 350 2.48 -0.08 4.04
CA ALA A 350 3.20 0.81 3.16
C ALA A 350 2.98 2.28 3.56
N PRO A 351 4.03 3.13 3.58
CA PRO A 351 3.93 4.51 4.04
C PRO A 351 2.82 5.34 3.37
N LEU A 352 2.60 5.14 2.07
CA LEU A 352 1.57 5.87 1.34
C LEU A 352 0.15 5.58 1.88
N TYR A 353 -0.13 4.34 2.26
CA TYR A 353 -1.46 3.92 2.75
C TYR A 353 -1.69 4.24 4.22
N GLU A 354 -0.70 4.84 4.89
CA GLU A 354 -0.99 5.61 6.10
C GLU A 354 -1.82 6.87 5.79
N ARG A 355 -1.90 7.35 4.54
CA ARG A 355 -2.73 8.50 4.16
C ARG A 355 -4.11 8.03 3.68
N GLY A 356 -5.17 8.50 4.34
CA GLY A 356 -6.53 8.12 3.97
C GLY A 356 -6.96 8.44 2.54
N TRP A 357 -6.54 9.58 1.99
CA TRP A 357 -6.83 9.95 0.60
C TRP A 357 -6.25 8.95 -0.41
N ALA A 358 -5.04 8.43 -0.16
CA ALA A 358 -4.36 7.48 -1.05
C ALA A 358 -5.13 6.16 -1.23
N ILE A 359 -5.98 5.80 -0.27
CA ILE A 359 -6.85 4.63 -0.39
C ILE A 359 -7.85 4.84 -1.53
N GLN A 360 -8.53 5.99 -1.57
CA GLN A 360 -9.45 6.32 -2.67
C GLN A 360 -8.74 6.40 -4.02
N GLU A 361 -7.55 7.01 -4.05
CA GLU A 361 -6.73 7.12 -5.26
C GLU A 361 -6.42 5.74 -5.86
N ARG A 362 -6.01 4.79 -5.01
CA ARG A 362 -5.79 3.38 -5.39
C ARG A 362 -7.09 2.69 -5.81
N MET A 363 -8.16 2.83 -5.04
CA MET A 363 -9.43 2.13 -5.27
C MET A 363 -10.11 2.53 -6.57
N LEU A 364 -10.08 3.81 -6.91
CA LEU A 364 -10.74 4.34 -8.11
C LEU A 364 -9.91 4.17 -9.37
N SER A 365 -8.59 4.02 -9.25
CA SER A 365 -7.70 3.82 -10.39
C SER A 365 -7.99 2.52 -11.15
N THR A 366 -8.04 2.62 -12.48
CA THR A 366 -8.20 1.44 -13.36
C THR A 366 -6.94 0.58 -13.41
N ARG A 367 -5.77 1.24 -13.36
CA ARG A 367 -4.44 0.64 -13.40
C ARG A 367 -3.53 1.40 -12.45
N VAL A 368 -2.77 0.69 -11.63
CA VAL A 368 -1.82 1.26 -10.68
C VAL A 368 -0.48 0.55 -10.84
N VAL A 369 0.58 1.34 -10.93
CA VAL A 369 1.96 0.87 -10.81
C VAL A 369 2.46 1.35 -9.45
N HIS A 370 2.73 0.41 -8.55
CA HIS A 370 3.24 0.71 -7.22
C HIS A 370 4.76 0.71 -7.26
N PHE A 371 5.38 1.83 -6.94
CA PHE A 371 6.78 1.88 -6.55
C PHE A 371 6.84 1.62 -5.05
N ALA A 372 6.97 0.34 -4.68
CA ALA A 372 7.10 -0.08 -3.30
C ALA A 372 8.57 -0.03 -2.86
N ASN A 373 8.86 -0.53 -1.64
CA ASN A 373 10.20 -0.41 -1.07
C ASN A 373 11.22 -1.29 -1.79
N ASN A 374 10.82 -2.51 -2.16
CA ASN A 374 11.75 -3.49 -2.71
C ASN A 374 11.42 -3.95 -4.13
N MET A 375 10.27 -3.58 -4.69
CA MET A 375 9.90 -3.88 -6.06
C MET A 375 8.83 -2.94 -6.63
N VAL A 376 8.65 -3.00 -7.93
CA VAL A 376 7.48 -2.46 -8.62
C VAL A 376 6.37 -3.52 -8.71
N LEU A 377 5.15 -3.10 -8.41
CA LEU A 377 3.96 -3.95 -8.49
C LEU A 377 2.96 -3.37 -9.48
N TRP A 378 2.13 -4.24 -10.05
CA TRP A 378 1.04 -3.86 -10.92
C TRP A 378 -0.30 -4.35 -10.36
N GLU A 379 -1.29 -3.46 -10.33
CA GLU A 379 -2.68 -3.90 -10.25
C GLU A 379 -3.59 -3.22 -11.26
N CYS A 380 -4.60 -3.96 -11.68
CA CYS A 380 -5.73 -3.46 -12.42
C CYS A 380 -7.00 -4.17 -11.95
N HIS A 381 -8.14 -3.93 -12.60
CA HIS A 381 -9.39 -4.55 -12.18
C HIS A 381 -9.43 -6.08 -12.29
N GLU A 382 -8.59 -6.71 -13.13
CA GLU A 382 -8.60 -8.18 -13.31
C GLU A 382 -7.38 -8.91 -12.73
N ARG A 383 -6.24 -8.24 -12.56
CA ARG A 383 -4.96 -8.90 -12.23
C ARG A 383 -4.09 -8.09 -11.29
N ARG A 384 -3.29 -8.80 -10.50
CA ARG A 384 -2.11 -8.30 -9.77
C ARG A 384 -0.87 -9.02 -10.29
N ALA A 385 0.22 -8.29 -10.49
CA ALA A 385 1.52 -8.82 -10.95
C ALA A 385 2.67 -8.09 -10.22
N THR A 386 3.87 -8.65 -10.28
CA THR A 386 5.07 -8.12 -9.61
C THR A 386 6.29 -8.16 -10.55
N GLU A 387 7.39 -7.50 -10.18
CA GLU A 387 8.67 -7.64 -10.92
C GLU A 387 9.20 -9.07 -11.01
N ILE A 388 8.80 -9.98 -10.12
CA ILE A 388 9.26 -11.38 -10.13
C ILE A 388 8.21 -12.35 -10.69
N ASP A 389 6.97 -11.88 -10.87
CA ASP A 389 5.87 -12.59 -11.51
C ASP A 389 5.15 -11.62 -12.46
N HIS A 390 5.71 -11.50 -13.67
CA HIS A 390 5.27 -10.54 -14.67
C HIS A 390 3.86 -10.78 -15.19
N ASP A 391 3.41 -12.04 -15.28
CA ASP A 391 2.08 -12.37 -15.80
C ASP A 391 1.01 -12.29 -14.70
N GLY A 392 1.42 -12.55 -13.45
CA GLY A 392 0.62 -12.34 -12.26
C GLY A 392 -0.57 -13.28 -12.15
N LEU A 393 -1.41 -13.00 -11.16
CA LEU A 393 -2.59 -13.80 -10.84
C LEU A 393 -3.89 -13.06 -11.17
N SER A 394 -4.88 -13.85 -11.60
CA SER A 394 -6.25 -13.39 -11.85
C SER A 394 -6.99 -13.20 -10.54
N LEU A 395 -7.64 -12.05 -10.35
CA LEU A 395 -8.47 -11.77 -9.17
C LEU A 395 -9.76 -12.60 -9.11
N LYS A 396 -10.05 -13.39 -10.15
CA LYS A 396 -11.19 -14.32 -10.18
C LYS A 396 -10.85 -15.71 -9.62
N ASP A 397 -9.58 -16.06 -9.55
CA ASP A 397 -9.13 -17.40 -9.18
C ASP A 397 -8.99 -17.47 -7.67
N ARG A 398 -10.13 -17.51 -6.96
CA ARG A 398 -10.18 -17.68 -5.50
C ARG A 398 -9.73 -19.09 -5.05
N ASP A 399 -9.68 -20.05 -5.97
CA ASP A 399 -9.40 -21.46 -5.70
C ASP A 399 -7.92 -21.87 -5.87
N SER A 400 -7.01 -20.96 -6.25
CA SER A 400 -5.61 -21.31 -6.51
C SER A 400 -4.73 -21.44 -5.26
N GLY A 401 -5.30 -21.55 -4.07
CA GLY A 401 -4.60 -21.94 -2.83
C GLY A 401 -3.53 -20.98 -2.29
N MET A 402 -3.17 -19.93 -3.02
CA MET A 402 -2.38 -18.79 -2.53
C MET A 402 -3.33 -17.65 -2.19
N VAL A 403 -3.97 -17.78 -1.02
CA VAL A 403 -4.73 -16.68 -0.41
C VAL A 403 -3.73 -15.55 -0.14
N TYR A 404 -3.80 -14.47 -0.92
CA TYR A 404 -3.25 -13.20 -0.45
C TYR A 404 -4.13 -12.77 0.72
N GLU A 405 -3.70 -13.15 1.93
CA GLU A 405 -4.32 -12.78 3.21
C GLU A 405 -4.20 -11.27 3.44
N GLU A 406 -5.03 -10.49 2.77
CA GLU A 406 -5.61 -9.32 3.41
C GLU A 406 -6.94 -9.78 4.01
N VAL A 407 -7.03 -9.70 5.34
CA VAL A 407 -8.31 -9.81 6.06
C VAL A 407 -9.23 -8.76 5.43
N SER A 408 -10.17 -9.22 4.60
CA SER A 408 -11.14 -8.42 3.84
C SER A 408 -10.61 -7.65 2.63
N ASP A 409 -10.37 -8.36 1.53
CA ASP A 409 -10.07 -7.75 0.22
C ASP A 409 -11.39 -7.15 -0.37
N PHE A 410 -11.79 -5.97 0.15
CA PHE A 410 -12.94 -5.18 -0.34
C PHE A 410 -12.77 -4.77 -1.80
N MET A 411 -11.53 -4.64 -2.27
CA MET A 411 -11.17 -4.24 -3.62
C MET A 411 -11.80 -5.14 -4.71
N PRO A 412 -11.63 -6.48 -4.68
CA PRO A 412 -12.38 -7.40 -5.53
C PRO A 412 -13.91 -7.22 -5.48
N VAL A 413 -14.49 -6.91 -4.32
CA VAL A 413 -15.94 -6.68 -4.20
C VAL A 413 -16.34 -5.39 -4.92
N PHE A 414 -15.62 -4.30 -4.63
CA PHE A 414 -15.81 -2.98 -5.21
C PHE A 414 -15.66 -2.97 -6.74
N ARG A 415 -14.61 -3.62 -7.27
CA ARG A 415 -14.35 -3.71 -8.72
C ARG A 415 -15.41 -4.54 -9.46
N ASN A 416 -16.06 -5.48 -8.79
CA ASN A 416 -17.11 -6.31 -9.39
C ASN A 416 -18.53 -5.71 -9.31
N LEU A 417 -18.70 -4.54 -8.65
CA LEU A 417 -20.02 -3.88 -8.50
C LEU A 417 -20.73 -3.65 -9.83
N GLN A 418 -19.98 -3.37 -10.89
CA GLN A 418 -20.53 -3.09 -12.21
C GLN A 418 -21.14 -4.33 -12.91
N ARG A 419 -20.81 -5.54 -12.46
CA ARG A 419 -21.00 -6.77 -13.26
C ARG A 419 -21.85 -7.84 -12.60
N GLN A 420 -21.78 -7.95 -11.28
CA GLN A 420 -22.58 -8.91 -10.55
C GLN A 420 -23.61 -8.11 -9.78
N GLY A 421 -24.90 -8.39 -10.01
CA GLY A 421 -25.97 -8.02 -9.08
C GLY A 421 -25.83 -8.80 -7.77
N LYS A 422 -24.64 -8.75 -7.14
CA LYS A 422 -24.45 -9.18 -5.76
C LYS A 422 -25.50 -8.43 -4.95
N GLY A 423 -26.19 -9.14 -4.07
CA GLY A 423 -27.19 -8.52 -3.21
C GLY A 423 -26.55 -7.33 -2.49
N ALA A 424 -27.25 -6.19 -2.48
CA ALA A 424 -26.79 -4.96 -1.83
C ALA A 424 -26.21 -5.21 -0.43
N SER A 425 -26.78 -6.17 0.30
CA SER A 425 -26.35 -6.62 1.62
C SER A 425 -24.90 -7.12 1.68
N GLN A 426 -24.40 -7.84 0.67
CA GLN A 426 -23.01 -8.31 0.68
C GLN A 426 -22.06 -7.12 0.59
N VAL A 427 -22.27 -6.23 -0.38
CA VAL A 427 -21.37 -5.07 -0.59
C VAL A 427 -21.35 -4.16 0.62
N ILE A 428 -22.50 -3.95 1.26
CA ILE A 428 -22.60 -3.10 2.46
C ILE A 428 -21.91 -3.74 3.67
N ARG A 429 -21.96 -5.07 3.81
CA ARG A 429 -21.18 -5.76 4.85
C ARG A 429 -19.68 -5.61 4.62
N GLU A 430 -19.23 -5.82 3.38
CA GLU A 430 -17.82 -5.69 3.00
C GLU A 430 -17.35 -4.23 3.12
N TRP A 431 -18.24 -3.25 2.94
CA TRP A 431 -17.95 -1.84 3.21
C TRP A 431 -17.57 -1.60 4.67
N TYR A 432 -18.30 -2.12 5.65
CA TYR A 432 -17.95 -1.92 7.05
C TYR A 432 -16.64 -2.63 7.43
N SER A 433 -16.39 -3.81 6.86
CA SER A 433 -15.08 -4.48 7.03
C SER A 433 -13.93 -3.67 6.41
N PHE A 434 -14.16 -3.03 5.25
CA PHE A 434 -13.22 -2.07 4.68
C PHE A 434 -12.99 -0.85 5.58
N ILE A 435 -14.04 -0.34 6.24
CA ILE A 435 -13.91 0.77 7.18
C ILE A 435 -12.97 0.42 8.35
N GLU A 436 -12.96 -0.84 8.83
CA GLU A 436 -12.01 -1.26 9.87
C GLU A 436 -10.56 -1.01 9.44
N GLY A 437 -10.20 -1.43 8.21
CA GLY A 437 -8.88 -1.16 7.64
C GLY A 437 -8.65 0.34 7.38
N TYR A 438 -9.62 1.03 6.80
CA TYR A 438 -9.55 2.46 6.48
C TYR A 438 -9.28 3.33 7.71
N THR A 439 -9.90 3.02 8.85
CA THR A 439 -9.70 3.77 10.11
C THR A 439 -8.32 3.59 10.74
N SER A 440 -7.53 2.63 10.25
CA SER A 440 -6.11 2.50 10.61
C SER A 440 -5.23 3.54 9.92
N ALA A 441 -5.72 4.21 8.87
CA ALA A 441 -4.99 5.29 8.21
C ALA A 441 -4.90 6.54 9.11
N LYS A 442 -3.80 7.26 8.99
CA LYS A 442 -3.52 8.53 9.67
C LYS A 442 -4.11 9.69 8.86
N PHE A 443 -4.90 10.53 9.54
CA PHE A 443 -5.46 11.75 8.98
C PHE A 443 -4.86 12.95 9.71
N THR A 444 -4.20 13.84 8.98
CA THR A 444 -3.74 15.14 9.54
C THR A 444 -4.93 15.96 10.02
N PHE A 445 -6.04 15.91 9.28
CA PHE A 445 -7.29 16.57 9.63
C PHE A 445 -8.41 15.53 9.73
N ALA A 446 -8.98 15.34 10.92
CA ALA A 446 -10.05 14.37 11.12
C ALA A 446 -11.30 14.66 10.26
N GLY A 447 -11.52 15.92 9.87
CA GLY A 447 -12.58 16.32 8.95
C GLY A 447 -12.49 15.70 7.55
N ASP A 448 -11.31 15.24 7.13
CA ASP A 448 -11.11 14.64 5.81
C ASP A 448 -11.54 13.17 5.73
N ARG A 449 -11.87 12.54 6.85
CA ARG A 449 -12.17 11.10 6.92
C ARG A 449 -13.37 10.66 6.10
N LEU A 450 -14.44 11.45 6.07
CA LEU A 450 -15.59 11.17 5.22
C LEU A 450 -15.35 11.66 3.78
N PRO A 451 -14.84 12.89 3.54
CA PRO A 451 -14.50 13.35 2.20
C PRO A 451 -13.56 12.43 1.42
N ALA A 452 -12.57 11.81 2.08
CA ALA A 452 -11.64 10.88 1.46
C ALA A 452 -12.27 9.55 1.02
N LEU A 453 -13.53 9.29 1.34
CA LEU A 453 -14.31 8.15 0.84
C LEU A 453 -15.30 8.52 -0.25
N SER A 454 -15.42 9.80 -0.59
CA SER A 454 -16.56 10.31 -1.36
C SER A 454 -16.72 9.69 -2.75
N GLY A 455 -15.63 9.50 -3.49
CA GLY A 455 -15.68 8.85 -4.80
C GLY A 455 -15.97 7.35 -4.70
N ILE A 456 -15.51 6.68 -3.64
CA ILE A 456 -15.82 5.26 -3.39
C ILE A 456 -17.31 5.10 -3.08
N SER A 457 -17.85 5.89 -2.14
CA SER A 457 -19.26 5.83 -1.76
C SER A 457 -20.19 6.27 -2.90
N ALA A 458 -19.81 7.28 -3.69
CA ALA A 458 -20.54 7.68 -4.90
C ALA A 458 -20.60 6.55 -5.94
N LEU A 459 -19.49 5.83 -6.16
CA LEU A 459 -19.49 4.70 -7.10
C LEU A 459 -20.36 3.55 -6.57
N ILE A 460 -20.29 3.23 -5.28
CA ILE A 460 -21.16 2.21 -4.68
C ILE A 460 -22.63 2.61 -4.84
N GLN A 461 -23.00 3.85 -4.49
CA GLN A 461 -24.37 4.34 -4.58
C GLN A 461 -24.93 4.33 -6.00
N LYS A 462 -24.06 4.53 -7.02
CA LYS A 462 -24.44 4.43 -8.43
C LYS A 462 -24.96 3.02 -8.80
N TYR A 463 -24.41 1.97 -8.21
CA TYR A 463 -24.79 0.57 -8.49
C TYR A 463 -25.71 -0.04 -7.44
N ILE A 464 -25.70 0.50 -6.22
CA ILE A 464 -26.55 0.10 -5.10
C ILE A 464 -27.38 1.33 -4.73
N PRO A 465 -28.63 1.45 -5.21
CA PRO A 465 -29.45 2.64 -5.08
C PRO A 465 -30.02 2.77 -3.65
N GLN A 466 -29.14 2.79 -2.66
CA GLN A 466 -29.44 3.07 -1.27
C GLN A 466 -28.90 4.44 -0.89
N ARG A 467 -29.57 5.09 0.06
CA ARG A 467 -29.04 6.33 0.62
C ARG A 467 -27.78 6.03 1.45
N TYR A 468 -26.77 6.86 1.24
CA TYR A 468 -25.54 6.91 2.03
C TYR A 468 -25.54 8.20 2.84
N GLY A 469 -24.98 8.19 4.04
CA GLY A 469 -24.84 9.41 4.83
C GLY A 469 -23.86 9.25 5.97
N ALA A 470 -22.89 10.17 6.06
CA ALA A 470 -21.90 10.24 7.13
C ALA A 470 -21.24 8.90 7.53
N GLY A 471 -20.92 8.06 6.53
CA GLY A 471 -20.25 6.78 6.73
C GLY A 471 -21.18 5.56 6.82
N LEU A 472 -22.50 5.76 6.78
CA LEU A 472 -23.51 4.70 6.92
C LEU A 472 -24.34 4.49 5.65
N TRP A 473 -24.81 3.26 5.45
CA TRP A 473 -25.76 2.88 4.41
C TRP A 473 -27.15 2.66 5.00
N GLN A 474 -28.19 3.15 4.32
CA GLN A 474 -29.57 3.13 4.82
C GLN A 474 -30.05 1.74 5.24
N SER A 475 -29.71 0.68 4.49
CA SER A 475 -30.18 -0.67 4.83
C SER A 475 -29.41 -1.33 5.96
N ALA A 476 -28.38 -0.68 6.51
CA ALA A 476 -27.48 -1.26 7.50
C ALA A 476 -26.99 -0.22 8.51
N ILE A 477 -27.91 0.67 8.93
CA ILE A 477 -27.64 1.67 9.96
C ILE A 477 -27.30 0.98 11.30
N PRO A 478 -28.08 0.00 11.80
CA PRO A 478 -27.74 -0.68 13.06
C PRO A 478 -26.34 -1.31 13.04
N GLU A 479 -25.96 -1.97 11.95
CA GLU A 479 -24.65 -2.57 11.71
C GLU A 479 -23.55 -1.53 11.83
N GLY A 480 -23.72 -0.39 11.15
CA GLY A 480 -22.74 0.67 11.10
C GLY A 480 -22.68 1.54 12.35
N LEU A 481 -23.64 1.39 13.28
CA LEU A 481 -23.60 1.96 14.62
C LEU A 481 -22.92 1.02 15.63
N ALA A 482 -22.87 -0.29 15.34
CA ALA A 482 -22.32 -1.32 16.22
C ALA A 482 -20.78 -1.42 16.12
N TRP A 483 -20.09 -0.27 16.17
CA TRP A 483 -18.63 -0.21 16.16
C TRP A 483 -18.04 -0.09 17.57
N LEU A 484 -16.87 -0.66 17.75
CA LEU A 484 -16.02 -0.52 18.94
C LEU A 484 -14.68 0.08 18.53
N LYS A 485 -14.12 0.91 19.43
CA LYS A 485 -12.76 1.38 19.32
C LYS A 485 -11.80 0.26 19.73
N GLU A 486 -10.81 -0.05 18.90
CA GLU A 486 -9.75 -0.97 19.28
C GLU A 486 -8.94 -0.32 20.41
N VAL A 487 -8.94 -0.95 21.60
CA VAL A 487 -8.29 -0.38 22.79
C VAL A 487 -6.80 -0.74 22.75
N ASP A 488 -5.98 0.17 22.24
CA ASP A 488 -4.55 0.13 22.53
C ASP A 488 -4.30 0.67 23.95
N SER A 489 -3.63 -0.14 24.78
CA SER A 489 -3.33 0.11 26.19
C SER A 489 -2.40 1.32 26.45
N THR A 490 -2.04 2.10 25.43
CA THR A 490 -1.03 3.16 25.49
C THR A 490 -1.52 4.57 25.14
N VAL A 491 -2.76 4.74 24.69
CA VAL A 491 -3.26 6.08 24.30
C VAL A 491 -4.38 6.55 25.24
N ASN A 492 -3.99 7.26 26.30
CA ASN A 492 -4.90 8.09 27.10
C ASN A 492 -5.43 9.26 26.23
N SER A 493 -6.52 9.04 25.51
CA SER A 493 -7.19 10.10 24.74
C SER A 493 -8.26 10.78 25.59
N SER A 494 -7.87 11.77 26.40
CA SER A 494 -8.80 12.79 26.86
C SER A 494 -9.18 13.68 25.66
N GLY A 495 -10.48 13.85 25.42
CA GLY A 495 -10.98 14.69 24.32
C GLY A 495 -10.52 16.13 24.49
N THR A 496 -9.94 16.69 23.43
CA THR A 496 -9.49 18.09 23.37
C THR A 496 -10.63 19.00 22.91
N ARG A 497 -10.59 20.28 23.27
CA ARG A 497 -11.56 21.31 22.80
C ARG A 497 -11.71 21.36 21.26
N ALA A 498 -10.72 20.91 20.51
CA ALA A 498 -10.75 20.79 19.05
C ALA A 498 -11.72 19.71 18.54
N ASP A 499 -12.00 18.66 19.33
CA ASP A 499 -12.90 17.58 18.92
C ASP A 499 -14.36 18.03 18.78
N PHE A 500 -14.76 19.04 19.56
CA PHE A 500 -16.10 19.64 19.49
C PHE A 500 -16.29 20.59 18.30
N GLN A 501 -15.22 20.90 17.55
CA GLN A 501 -15.29 21.72 16.33
C GLN A 501 -15.33 20.89 15.04
N LEU A 502 -15.13 19.57 15.13
CA LEU A 502 -15.30 18.67 14.01
C LEU A 502 -16.80 18.57 13.72
N LYS A 503 -17.25 19.09 12.56
CA LYS A 503 -18.64 18.97 12.07
C LYS A 503 -18.98 17.52 11.65
N LEU A 504 -18.60 16.53 12.46
CA LEU A 504 -18.86 15.12 12.26
C LEU A 504 -19.97 14.65 13.21
N PRO A 505 -20.89 13.77 12.77
CA PRO A 505 -21.95 13.29 13.66
C PRO A 505 -21.39 12.43 14.79
N SER A 506 -21.84 12.66 16.02
CA SER A 506 -21.32 11.96 17.23
C SER A 506 -21.49 10.45 17.20
N TRP A 507 -22.46 9.93 16.46
CA TRP A 507 -22.73 8.50 16.29
C TRP A 507 -21.91 7.85 15.17
N SER A 508 -21.21 8.64 14.34
CA SER A 508 -20.42 8.11 13.23
C SER A 508 -19.06 7.61 13.73
N TRP A 509 -18.65 6.44 13.22
CA TRP A 509 -17.30 5.89 13.42
C TRP A 509 -16.18 6.87 13.02
N ALA A 510 -16.47 7.82 12.12
CA ALA A 510 -15.53 8.82 11.65
C ALA A 510 -15.00 9.75 12.78
N THR A 511 -15.68 9.78 13.93
CA THR A 511 -15.24 10.48 15.13
C THR A 511 -14.11 9.77 15.89
N SER A 512 -13.90 8.46 15.68
CA SER A 512 -12.94 7.65 16.45
C SER A 512 -11.49 7.93 16.08
N ARG A 513 -10.65 8.39 17.02
CA ARG A 513 -9.22 8.71 16.76
C ARG A 513 -8.31 7.52 16.41
N GLY A 514 -8.82 6.29 16.41
CA GLY A 514 -8.06 5.09 16.08
C GLY A 514 -8.91 4.06 15.32
N PRO A 515 -8.31 2.89 15.03
CA PRO A 515 -9.01 1.80 14.36
C PRO A 515 -10.33 1.44 15.04
N VAL A 516 -11.33 1.13 14.24
CA VAL A 516 -12.62 0.61 14.72
C VAL A 516 -12.83 -0.81 14.21
N ARG A 517 -13.64 -1.57 14.95
CA ARG A 517 -14.15 -2.88 14.56
C ARG A 517 -15.67 -2.86 14.59
N PHE A 518 -16.33 -3.54 13.66
CA PHE A 518 -17.79 -3.67 13.66
C PHE A 518 -18.20 -5.05 14.17
N LEU A 519 -19.13 -5.11 15.12
CA LEU A 519 -19.61 -6.38 15.69
C LEU A 519 -20.21 -7.34 14.66
N SER A 520 -20.79 -6.78 13.59
CA SER A 520 -21.36 -7.55 12.47
C SER A 520 -20.35 -8.43 11.71
N SER A 521 -19.03 -8.21 11.89
CA SER A 521 -17.97 -9.06 11.33
C SER A 521 -17.57 -10.22 12.25
N LEU A 522 -18.01 -10.21 13.52
CA LEU A 522 -17.52 -11.11 14.56
C LEU A 522 -18.53 -12.19 14.95
N ASP A 523 -19.84 -11.88 15.00
CA ASP A 523 -20.86 -12.79 15.53
C ASP A 523 -22.21 -12.73 14.77
N THR A 524 -23.01 -13.80 14.90
CA THR A 524 -24.44 -13.76 14.54
C THR A 524 -25.20 -12.92 15.58
N TRP A 525 -25.99 -11.96 15.12
CA TRP A 525 -26.61 -10.97 15.99
C TRP A 525 -28.05 -10.67 15.53
N GLU A 526 -28.91 -10.30 16.46
CA GLU A 526 -30.29 -9.90 16.22
C GLU A 526 -30.42 -8.38 16.45
N THR A 527 -30.93 -7.66 15.44
CA THR A 527 -31.10 -6.20 15.56
C THR A 527 -32.33 -5.90 16.42
N MET A 528 -32.10 -5.36 17.62
CA MET A 528 -33.16 -4.87 18.53
C MET A 528 -33.38 -3.35 18.43
N LEU A 529 -32.59 -2.67 17.61
CA LEU A 529 -32.62 -1.22 17.42
C LEU A 529 -33.52 -0.85 16.23
N GLU A 530 -34.52 -0.01 16.49
CA GLU A 530 -35.39 0.60 15.50
C GLU A 530 -34.89 2.00 15.12
N VAL A 531 -34.70 2.25 13.83
CA VAL A 531 -34.33 3.57 13.32
C VAL A 531 -35.59 4.39 13.08
N GLY A 532 -35.78 5.47 13.85
CA GLY A 532 -36.92 6.37 13.74
C GLY A 532 -36.71 7.51 12.73
N ASN A 533 -35.62 8.28 12.88
CA ASN A 533 -35.24 9.34 11.94
C ASN A 533 -33.75 9.26 11.61
N TRP A 534 -33.37 9.47 10.36
CA TRP A 534 -31.97 9.55 9.93
C TRP A 534 -31.83 10.59 8.81
N GLU A 535 -31.31 11.76 9.18
CA GLU A 535 -31.07 12.87 8.27
C GLU A 535 -29.61 13.29 8.33
N VAL A 536 -29.00 13.41 7.15
CA VAL A 536 -27.66 13.97 6.98
C VAL A 536 -27.77 15.02 5.88
N LYS A 537 -27.34 16.25 6.17
CA LYS A 537 -27.20 17.34 5.19
C LYS A 537 -25.71 17.54 4.94
N SER A 538 -25.31 17.47 3.68
CA SER A 538 -23.91 17.66 3.27
C SER A 538 -23.78 18.86 2.33
N ALA A 539 -22.58 19.42 2.23
CA ALA A 539 -22.25 20.34 1.17
C ALA A 539 -22.16 19.57 -0.15
N GLY A 540 -23.14 19.77 -1.04
CA GLY A 540 -23.25 19.01 -2.30
C GLY A 540 -24.05 17.71 -2.12
N VAL A 541 -23.55 16.62 -2.68
CA VAL A 541 -24.21 15.30 -2.62
C VAL A 541 -23.98 14.60 -1.28
N ASP A 542 -24.89 13.71 -0.88
CA ASP A 542 -24.81 12.95 0.38
C ASP A 542 -23.51 12.14 0.52
N THR A 543 -22.93 11.70 -0.60
CA THR A 543 -21.66 10.96 -0.66
C THR A 543 -20.42 11.83 -0.51
N SER A 544 -20.53 13.16 -0.56
CA SER A 544 -19.39 14.09 -0.46
C SER A 544 -18.61 13.97 0.85
N GLY A 545 -19.25 13.49 1.93
CA GLY A 545 -18.66 13.44 3.27
C GLY A 545 -18.49 14.81 3.94
N GLN A 546 -18.84 15.92 3.28
CA GLN A 546 -18.77 17.27 3.83
C GLN A 546 -20.02 17.59 4.65
N VAL A 547 -20.15 16.95 5.81
CA VAL A 547 -21.35 17.04 6.65
C VAL A 547 -21.54 18.47 7.21
N LEU A 548 -22.74 19.02 7.04
CA LEU A 548 -23.18 20.30 7.58
C LEU A 548 -24.03 20.14 8.84
N GLU A 549 -24.95 19.17 8.81
CA GLU A 549 -25.88 18.85 9.90
C GLU A 549 -26.24 17.36 9.82
N ALA A 550 -26.44 16.71 10.96
CA ALA A 550 -26.92 15.33 10.99
C ALA A 550 -27.74 15.03 12.26
N GLU A 551 -28.91 14.40 12.09
CA GLU A 551 -29.77 13.92 13.16
C GLU A 551 -30.01 12.41 12.99
N LEU A 552 -29.88 11.67 14.08
CA LEU A 552 -30.25 10.27 14.16
C LEU A 552 -31.13 10.05 15.40
N ARG A 553 -32.30 9.46 15.21
CA ARG A 553 -33.22 9.06 16.28
C ARG A 553 -33.43 7.56 16.19
N VAL A 554 -33.09 6.87 17.27
CA VAL A 554 -33.23 5.41 17.40
C VAL A 554 -34.09 5.08 18.61
N ARG A 555 -34.72 3.91 18.60
CA ARG A 555 -35.45 3.32 19.73
C ARG A 555 -34.99 1.89 19.90
N GLY A 556 -34.94 1.41 21.13
CA GLY A 556 -34.55 0.03 21.41
C GLY A 556 -34.66 -0.26 22.90
N PRO A 557 -34.52 -1.52 23.30
CA PRO A 557 -34.38 -1.88 24.70
C PRO A 557 -33.02 -1.39 25.19
N PHE A 558 -33.03 -0.34 26.01
CA PHE A 558 -31.85 0.21 26.69
C PHE A 558 -31.75 -0.31 28.12
#